data_AF-A0AAN8Z292-F1
#
_entry.id   AF-A0AAN8Z292-F1
#
_cell.length_a   1.000
_cell.length_b   1.000
_cell.length_c   1.000
_cell.angle_alpha   90.00
_cell.angle_beta   90.00
_cell.angle_gamma   90.00
#
_symmetry.space_group_name_H-M   'P 1'
#
loop_
_entity.id
_entity.type
_entity.pdbx_description
1 polymer ?
#
loop_
_entity_poly.entity_id
_entity_poly.type
_entity_poly.pdbx_seq_one_letter_code
_entity_poly.pdbx_strand_id
1 'polypeptide(L)' 'MKALSDDCERFISFPPGHIYSSKQGRIRRRYNPPWYSESIPSTPYEPLLLREAFEKA' A
#
# COMPACT_ATOMS: atom_id res chain seq x y z
N MET A 1 -10.66 -13.00 11.32
CA MET A 1 -9.63 -13.22 12.36
C MET A 1 -9.98 -14.42 13.24
N LYS A 2 -10.43 -15.52 12.62
CA LYS A 2 -10.95 -16.70 13.34
C LYS A 2 -9.85 -17.51 14.04
N ALA A 3 -8.66 -17.55 13.44
CA ALA A 3 -7.53 -18.31 13.97
C ALA A 3 -6.78 -17.60 15.11
N LEU A 4 -7.15 -16.36 15.46
CA LEU A 4 -6.46 -15.55 16.48
C LEU A 4 -7.40 -15.10 17.60
N SER A 5 -8.71 -15.29 17.46
CA SER A 5 -9.71 -14.79 18.41
C SER A 5 -9.62 -15.46 19.77
N ASP A 6 -9.23 -16.73 19.79
CA ASP A 6 -9.30 -17.57 20.98
C ASP A 6 -8.00 -17.51 21.80
N ASP A 7 -6.87 -17.22 21.13
CA ASP A 7 -5.53 -17.27 21.72
C ASP A 7 -4.90 -15.88 21.98
N CYS A 8 -5.44 -14.80 21.39
CA CYS A 8 -4.87 -13.45 21.50
C CYS A 8 -5.83 -12.46 22.15
N GLU A 9 -5.46 -11.87 23.29
CA GLU A 9 -6.25 -10.80 23.94
C GLU A 9 -6.39 -9.53 23.07
N ARG A 10 -5.36 -9.25 22.26
CA ARG A 10 -5.32 -8.11 21.36
C ARG A 10 -4.80 -8.55 20.00
N PHE A 11 -5.57 -8.25 18.97
CA PHE A 11 -5.16 -8.40 17.59
C PHE A 11 -5.64 -7.19 16.79
N ILE A 12 -4.90 -6.85 15.75
CA ILE A 12 -5.24 -5.77 14.83
C ILE A 12 -5.25 -6.31 13.41
N SER A 13 -6.05 -5.69 12.55
CA SER A 13 -5.96 -5.97 11.13
C SER A 13 -4.60 -5.54 10.60
N PHE A 14 -3.94 -6.42 9.85
CA PHE A 14 -2.68 -6.07 9.20
C PHE A 14 -2.97 -5.13 8.02
N PRO A 15 -2.42 -3.90 8.00
CA PRO A 15 -2.79 -2.92 6.98
C PRO A 15 -2.26 -3.35 5.59
N PRO A 16 -3.06 -3.19 4.53
CA PRO A 16 -2.67 -3.60 3.18
C PRO A 16 -1.46 -2.80 2.70
N GLY A 17 -0.58 -3.44 1.92
CA GLY A 17 0.63 -2.79 1.39
C GLY A 17 1.68 -2.44 2.44
N HIS A 18 1.58 -2.96 3.67
CA HIS A 18 2.59 -2.79 4.72
C HIS A 18 3.42 -4.08 4.91
N ILE A 19 4.56 -3.93 5.57
CA ILE A 19 5.42 -5.02 6.04
C ILE A 19 5.69 -4.80 7.52
N TYR A 20 5.66 -5.86 8.31
CA TYR A 20 6.21 -5.85 9.67
C TYR A 20 7.72 -6.11 9.61
N SER A 21 8.51 -5.23 10.23
CA SER A 21 9.96 -5.40 10.32
C SER A 21 10.35 -5.82 11.73
N SER A 22 10.83 -7.06 11.89
CA SER A 22 11.32 -7.58 13.17
C SER A 22 12.47 -6.73 13.73
N LYS A 23 13.39 -6.25 12.88
CA LYS A 23 14.51 -5.38 13.30
C LYS A 23 14.07 -4.04 13.89
N GLN A 24 12.97 -3.47 13.42
CA GLN A 24 12.46 -2.18 13.92
C GLN A 24 11.26 -2.33 14.87
N GLY A 25 10.71 -3.54 15.02
CA GLY A 25 9.52 -3.81 15.81
C GLY A 25 8.28 -3.03 15.35
N ARG A 26 8.22 -2.63 14.07
CA ARG A 26 7.18 -1.72 13.55
C ARG A 26 6.66 -2.15 12.20
N ILE A 27 5.38 -1.85 11.97
CA ILE A 27 4.71 -1.94 10.67
C ILE A 27 5.10 -0.70 9.86
N ARG A 28 5.53 -0.90 8.62
CA ARG A 28 5.87 0.19 7.70
C ARG A 28 5.30 -0.09 6.33
N ARG A 29 4.97 0.97 5.58
CA ARG A 29 4.47 0.82 4.21
C ARG A 29 5.57 0.27 3.30
N ARG A 30 5.25 -0.74 2.49
CA ARG A 30 6.16 -1.33 1.50
C ARG A 30 6.30 -0.46 0.26
N TYR A 31 5.17 -0.03 -0.28
CA TYR A 31 5.10 0.72 -1.52
C TYR A 31 4.61 2.14 -1.25
N ASN A 32 5.47 3.13 -1.52
CA ASN A 32 5.16 4.55 -1.35
C ASN A 32 5.39 5.27 -2.68
N PRO A 33 4.41 5.24 -3.60
CA PRO A 33 4.58 5.87 -4.90
C PRO A 33 4.63 7.39 -4.78
N PRO A 34 5.29 8.10 -5.72
CA PRO A 34 5.41 9.55 -5.69
C PRO A 34 4.06 10.27 -5.83
N TRP A 35 3.07 9.67 -6.50
CA TRP A 35 1.70 10.21 -6.59
C TRP A 35 0.90 10.04 -5.29
N TYR A 36 1.44 9.36 -4.27
CA TYR A 36 0.79 9.23 -2.97
C TYR A 36 0.78 10.57 -2.20
N SER A 37 1.71 11.48 -2.47
CA SER A 37 1.70 12.81 -1.85
C SER A 37 0.58 13.66 -2.44
N GLU A 38 -0.02 14.53 -1.62
CA GLU A 38 -1.05 15.51 -2.03
C GLU A 38 -0.49 16.63 -2.94
N SER A 39 0.73 16.47 -3.44
CA SER A 39 1.36 17.39 -4.38
C SER A 39 0.66 17.31 -5.74
N ILE A 40 0.30 18.46 -6.28
CA ILE A 40 -0.25 18.55 -7.65
C ILE A 40 0.87 18.21 -8.64
N PRO A 41 0.75 17.14 -9.45
CA PRO A 41 1.74 16.80 -10.45
C PRO A 41 1.73 17.82 -11.59
N SER A 42 2.92 18.22 -12.06
CA SER A 42 3.10 19.14 -13.19
C SER A 42 3.17 18.44 -14.55
N THR A 43 3.12 17.11 -14.58
CA THR A 43 3.21 16.30 -15.79
C THR A 43 1.98 16.51 -16.68
N PRO A 44 2.16 16.77 -17.99
CA PRO A 44 1.04 16.95 -18.91
C PRO A 44 0.23 15.66 -19.06
N TYR A 45 -1.05 15.80 -19.39
CA TYR A 45 -1.95 14.68 -19.61
C TYR A 45 -1.70 14.01 -20.96
N GLU A 46 -1.41 12.70 -20.94
CA GLU A 46 -1.15 11.89 -22.13
C GLU A 46 -2.16 10.72 -22.26
N PRO A 47 -3.17 10.81 -23.15
CA PRO A 47 -4.25 9.82 -23.22
C PRO A 47 -3.83 8.45 -23.77
N LEU A 48 -2.86 8.40 -24.68
CA LEU A 48 -2.39 7.15 -25.27
C LEU A 48 -1.64 6.28 -24.25
N LEU A 49 -0.80 6.91 -23.42
CA LEU A 49 -0.05 6.22 -22.36
C LEU A 49 -1.00 5.57 -21.34
N LEU A 50 -2.07 6.28 -20.96
CA LEU A 50 -3.08 5.75 -20.05
C LEU A 50 -3.80 4.55 -20.66
N ARG A 51 -4.25 4.65 -21.92
CA ARG A 51 -4.91 3.53 -22.61
C ARG A 51 -4.00 2.30 -22.65
N GLU A 52 -2.75 2.46 -23.08
CA GLU A 52 -1.80 1.35 -23.17
C GLU A 52 -1.48 0.73 -21.80
N ALA A 53 -1.42 1.53 -20.74
CA ALA A 53 -1.20 1.03 -19.39
C ALA A 53 -2.38 0.19 -18.88
N PHE A 54 -3.62 0.60 -19.16
CA PHE A 54 -4.82 -0.17 -18.81
C PHE A 54 -4.98 -1.44 -19.66
N GLU A 55 -4.60 -1.40 -20.94
CA GLU A 55 -4.66 -2.58 -21.82
C GLU A 55 -3.62 -3.66 -21.48
N LYS A 56 -2.52 -3.29 -20.81
CA LYS A 56 -1.45 -4.22 -20.38
C LYS A 56 -1.68 -4.86 -19.01
N ALA A 57 -2.57 -4.29 -18.19
CA ALA A 57 -2.84 -4.73 -16.82
C ALA A 57 -3.76 -5.95 -16.78
#